data_AF-A0A4C2ELW1-F1
#
_entry.id   AF-A0A4C2ELW1-F1
#
_cell.length_a   1.000
_cell.length_b   1.000
_cell.length_c   1.000
_cell.angle_alpha   90.00
_cell.angle_beta   90.00
_cell.angle_gamma   90.00
#
_symmetry.space_group_name_H-M   'P 1'
#
loop_
_entity.id
_entity.type
_entity.pdbx_description
1 polymer ?
#
loop_
_entity_poly.entity_id
_entity_poly.type
_entity_poly.pdbx_seq_one_letter_code
_entity_poly.pdbx_strand_id
1 'polypeptide(L)'
;MSYGTDTGATPRTKVVESPAEKSAVRPRTEYRVRCPDCNFSKRYDSYADATSHQRRHSCPHCDRMLGLSEVTRRTPDDSLDAAEAVAAAQQVRHALIQDGPAPSVSRILEEMGRDSGGYPLGDGPKELSAHQAARQLLTDGVEV
;
A
#
# COMPACT_ATOMS: atom_id res chain seq x y z
N MET A 1 -52.30 22.52 -43.04
CA MET A 1 -52.09 21.23 -42.33
C MET A 1 -51.66 21.56 -40.91
N SER A 2 -52.36 20.97 -39.94
CA SER A 2 -52.44 21.40 -38.54
C SER A 2 -51.25 20.98 -37.67
N TYR A 3 -51.09 21.73 -36.57
CA TYR A 3 -50.13 21.64 -35.47
C TYR A 3 -50.24 20.34 -34.64
N GLY A 4 -49.15 20.00 -33.93
CA GLY A 4 -49.16 18.99 -32.86
C GLY A 4 -47.76 18.63 -32.36
N THR A 5 -47.27 19.36 -31.35
CA THR A 5 -46.14 18.98 -30.48
C THR A 5 -46.59 17.92 -29.48
N ASP A 6 -45.82 16.84 -29.32
CA ASP A 6 -45.89 16.04 -28.08
C ASP A 6 -44.50 15.55 -27.67
N THR A 7 -44.07 16.09 -26.54
CA THR A 7 -42.91 15.73 -25.73
C THR A 7 -43.13 14.40 -25.03
N GLY A 8 -42.12 13.52 -25.06
CA GLY A 8 -42.14 12.27 -24.29
C GLY A 8 -40.73 11.76 -24.02
N ALA A 9 -39.98 12.49 -23.20
CA ALA A 9 -38.68 12.08 -22.69
C ALA A 9 -38.82 10.90 -21.72
N THR A 10 -38.10 9.80 -21.98
CA THR A 10 -37.41 9.02 -20.93
C THR A 10 -36.18 8.33 -21.54
N PRO A 11 -34.94 8.73 -21.19
CA PRO A 11 -33.80 7.87 -21.43
C PRO A 11 -33.83 6.72 -20.42
N ARG A 12 -33.95 5.48 -20.91
CA ARG A 12 -33.70 4.27 -20.13
C ARG A 12 -32.21 4.18 -19.82
N THR A 13 -31.75 4.83 -18.76
CA THR A 13 -30.50 4.48 -18.09
C THR A 13 -30.70 3.13 -17.44
N LYS A 14 -30.32 2.05 -18.15
CA LYS A 14 -29.94 0.81 -17.48
C LYS A 14 -28.63 1.11 -16.77
N VAL A 15 -28.73 1.46 -15.49
CA VAL A 15 -27.61 1.36 -14.56
C VAL A 15 -27.28 -0.12 -14.51
N VAL A 16 -26.34 -0.53 -15.35
CA VAL A 16 -25.62 -1.77 -15.10
C VAL A 16 -24.75 -1.43 -13.91
N GLU A 17 -25.23 -1.85 -12.73
CA GLU A 17 -24.43 -1.97 -11.52
C GLU A 17 -23.12 -2.61 -11.93
N SER A 18 -22.07 -1.77 -11.98
CA SER A 18 -20.71 -2.27 -12.03
C SER A 18 -20.58 -3.08 -10.76
N PRO A 19 -20.22 -4.38 -10.80
CA PRO A 19 -19.84 -5.05 -9.59
C PRO A 19 -18.75 -4.18 -8.98
N ALA A 20 -18.98 -3.74 -7.74
CA ALA A 20 -17.92 -3.27 -6.88
C ALA A 20 -16.99 -4.48 -6.70
N GLU A 21 -16.13 -4.71 -7.69
CA GLU A 21 -14.89 -5.41 -7.50
C GLU A 21 -14.22 -4.60 -6.41
N LYS A 22 -14.31 -5.13 -5.18
CA LYS A 22 -13.28 -4.99 -4.18
C LYS A 22 -11.98 -5.19 -4.94
N SER A 23 -11.42 -4.08 -5.40
CA SER A 23 -10.15 -4.04 -6.05
C SER A 23 -9.25 -4.59 -4.98
N ALA A 24 -8.90 -5.87 -5.10
CA ALA A 24 -7.75 -6.42 -4.41
C ALA A 24 -6.65 -5.43 -4.77
N VAL A 25 -6.32 -4.57 -3.80
CA VAL A 25 -5.39 -3.46 -3.97
C VAL A 25 -4.05 -4.13 -4.19
N ARG A 26 -3.79 -4.54 -5.44
CA ARG A 26 -2.49 -5.03 -5.83
C ARG A 26 -1.57 -3.84 -5.61
N PRO A 27 -0.49 -4.00 -4.85
CA PRO A 27 0.49 -2.92 -4.74
C PRO A 27 0.89 -2.55 -6.16
N ARG A 28 0.73 -1.28 -6.52
CA ARG A 28 1.11 -0.82 -7.87
C ARG A 28 2.61 -1.01 -7.98
N THR A 29 3.06 -1.97 -8.78
CA THR A 29 4.48 -2.14 -9.08
C THR A 29 4.92 -0.99 -9.97
N GLU A 30 5.92 -0.24 -9.51
CA GLU A 30 6.55 0.85 -10.24
C GLU A 30 7.97 0.40 -10.63
N TYR A 31 8.38 0.69 -11.85
CA TYR A 31 9.69 0.30 -12.37
C TYR A 31 10.56 1.53 -12.43
N ARG A 32 11.74 1.46 -11.81
CA ARG A 32 12.69 2.56 -11.76
C ARG A 32 13.94 2.19 -12.53
N VAL A 33 14.26 2.99 -13.54
CA VAL A 33 15.58 2.98 -14.17
C VAL A 33 16.51 3.89 -13.38
N ARG A 34 17.74 3.45 -13.11
CA ARG A 34 18.76 4.22 -12.39
C ARG A 34 20.10 4.11 -13.08
N CYS A 35 20.87 5.19 -13.09
CA CYS A 35 22.27 5.08 -13.40
C CYS A 35 23.07 4.73 -12.13
N PRO A 36 24.01 3.77 -12.21
CA PRO A 36 24.85 3.42 -11.08
C PRO A 36 25.82 4.55 -10.64
N ASP A 37 26.20 5.46 -11.55
CA ASP A 37 27.24 6.46 -11.28
C ASP A 37 26.72 7.88 -11.10
N CYS A 38 25.71 8.28 -11.89
CA CYS A 38 25.27 9.68 -11.99
C CYS A 38 24.06 10.00 -11.07
N ASN A 39 23.58 9.03 -10.27
CA ASN A 39 22.34 9.08 -9.45
C ASN A 39 21.06 9.45 -10.22
N PHE A 40 21.13 9.55 -11.56
CA PHE A 40 19.97 9.74 -12.42
C PHE A 40 18.99 8.60 -12.19
N SER A 41 17.71 8.95 -12.08
CA SER A 41 16.68 7.93 -12.06
C SER A 41 15.37 8.42 -12.61
N LYS A 42 14.61 7.49 -13.20
CA LYS A 42 13.28 7.75 -13.75
C LYS A 42 12.36 6.58 -13.45
N ARG A 43 11.08 6.88 -13.22
CA ARG A 43 10.05 5.92 -12.82
C ARG A 43 9.05 5.70 -13.95
N TYR A 44 8.49 4.50 -13.99
CA TYR A 44 7.56 4.01 -15.00
C TYR A 44 6.51 3.13 -14.32
N ASP A 45 5.26 3.25 -14.73
CA ASP A 45 4.17 2.40 -14.22
C ASP A 45 4.11 1.03 -14.94
N SER A 46 5.01 0.76 -15.90
CA SER A 46 5.05 -0.48 -16.70
C SER A 46 6.47 -0.99 -16.91
N TYR A 47 6.65 -2.31 -16.77
CA TYR A 47 7.94 -2.98 -17.02
C TYR A 47 8.39 -2.80 -18.47
N ALA A 48 7.43 -2.87 -19.41
CA ALA A 48 7.70 -2.76 -20.84
C ALA A 48 8.27 -1.37 -21.18
N ASP A 49 7.71 -0.32 -20.61
CA ASP A 49 8.18 1.06 -20.83
C ASP A 49 9.56 1.27 -20.19
N ALA A 50 9.76 0.76 -18.99
CA ALA A 50 11.03 0.87 -18.29
C ALA A 50 12.15 0.11 -19.01
N THR A 51 11.86 -1.11 -19.49
CA THR A 51 12.79 -1.92 -20.29
C THR A 51 13.06 -1.29 -21.66
N SER A 52 12.02 -0.78 -22.32
CA SER A 52 12.16 -0.05 -23.58
C SER A 52 13.06 1.17 -23.41
N HIS A 53 12.89 1.92 -22.31
CA HIS A 53 13.74 3.06 -22.02
C HIS A 53 15.18 2.67 -21.73
N GLN A 54 15.40 1.67 -20.89
CA GLN A 54 16.74 1.13 -20.57
C GLN A 54 17.51 0.73 -21.83
N ARG A 55 16.82 0.10 -22.80
CA ARG A 55 17.43 -0.37 -24.06
C ARG A 55 17.68 0.75 -25.07
N ARG A 56 16.88 1.83 -25.04
CA ARG A 56 16.95 2.92 -26.03
C ARG A 56 17.75 4.13 -25.56
N HIS A 57 17.93 4.30 -24.25
CA HIS A 57 18.52 5.50 -23.66
C HIS A 57 19.58 5.15 -22.61
N SER A 58 20.75 5.74 -22.78
CA SER A 58 21.83 5.77 -21.77
C SER A 58 21.58 6.87 -20.72
N CYS A 59 22.34 6.87 -19.60
CA CYS A 59 22.31 8.00 -18.66
C CYS A 59 22.67 9.29 -19.42
N PRO A 60 21.84 10.34 -19.34
CA PRO A 60 22.10 11.61 -20.04
C PRO A 60 23.32 12.39 -19.50
N HIS A 61 23.89 11.96 -18.37
CA HIS A 61 25.02 12.63 -17.71
C HIS A 61 26.35 11.90 -17.86
N CYS A 62 26.36 10.59 -18.09
CA CYS A 62 27.61 9.81 -18.15
C CYS A 62 27.59 8.71 -19.23
N ASP A 63 26.57 8.69 -20.08
CA ASP A 63 26.37 7.77 -21.21
C ASP A 63 26.41 6.27 -20.88
N ARG A 64 26.41 5.91 -19.60
CA ARG A 64 26.36 4.52 -19.14
C ARG A 64 24.95 3.94 -19.24
N MET A 65 24.90 2.63 -19.42
CA MET A 65 23.65 1.88 -19.42
C MET A 65 22.93 2.00 -18.08
N LEU A 66 21.63 2.24 -18.14
CA LEU A 66 20.78 2.32 -16.95
C LEU A 66 20.54 0.90 -16.41
N GLY A 67 20.50 0.76 -15.08
CA GLY A 67 19.96 -0.41 -14.40
C GLY A 67 18.45 -0.28 -14.23
N LEU A 68 17.74 -1.40 -14.20
CA LEU A 68 16.30 -1.48 -13.98
C LEU A 68 16.01 -2.16 -12.64
N SER A 69 15.15 -1.56 -11.83
CA SER A 69 14.70 -2.12 -10.55
C SER A 69 13.18 -2.01 -10.43
N GLU A 70 12.53 -3.05 -9.92
CA GLU A 70 11.13 -3.00 -9.52
C GLU A 70 11.01 -2.41 -8.12
N VAL A 71 10.01 -1.56 -7.91
CA VAL A 71 9.73 -0.86 -6.66
C VAL A 71 8.24 -0.97 -6.36
N THR A 72 7.90 -1.55 -5.21
CA THR A 72 6.53 -1.57 -4.71
C THR A 72 6.09 -0.14 -4.36
N ARG A 73 5.09 0.41 -5.07
CA ARG A 73 4.56 1.74 -4.76
C ARG A 73 3.60 1.63 -3.59
N ARG A 74 3.95 2.27 -2.48
CA ARG A 74 3.03 2.51 -1.37
C ARG A 74 1.94 3.47 -1.84
N THR A 75 0.69 3.04 -1.81
CA THR A 75 -0.44 3.88 -2.14
C THR A 75 -0.75 4.86 -0.99
N PRO A 76 -1.47 5.96 -1.25
CA PRO A 76 -1.96 6.82 -0.18
C PRO A 76 -2.82 6.05 0.82
N ASP A 77 -3.57 5.05 0.35
CA ASP A 77 -4.40 4.15 1.15
C ASP A 77 -3.53 3.31 2.10
N ASP A 78 -2.46 2.69 1.59
CA ASP A 78 -1.47 1.97 2.41
C ASP A 78 -0.83 2.87 3.48
N SER A 79 -0.71 4.17 3.22
CA SER A 79 -0.13 5.12 4.15
C SER A 79 -1.10 5.48 5.28
N LEU A 80 -2.40 5.58 4.97
CA LEU A 80 -3.45 5.79 5.97
C LEU A 80 -3.61 4.54 6.84
N ASP A 81 -3.73 3.37 6.22
CA ASP A 81 -3.84 2.08 6.91
C ASP A 81 -2.61 1.81 7.80
N ALA A 82 -1.40 2.12 7.32
CA ALA A 82 -0.19 2.05 8.15
C ALA A 82 -0.24 3.02 9.34
N ALA A 83 -0.70 4.26 9.14
CA ALA A 83 -0.83 5.23 10.23
C ALA A 83 -1.88 4.80 11.27
N GLU A 84 -3.01 4.25 10.82
CA GLU A 84 -4.05 3.69 11.68
C GLU A 84 -3.53 2.51 12.50
N ALA A 85 -2.76 1.61 11.89
CA ALA A 85 -2.13 0.50 12.59
C ALA A 85 -1.15 0.97 13.69
N VAL A 86 -0.30 1.97 13.38
CA VAL A 86 0.61 2.57 14.37
C VAL A 86 -0.17 3.23 15.50
N ALA A 87 -1.23 4.00 15.18
CA ALA A 87 -2.06 4.64 16.17
C ALA A 87 -2.77 3.62 17.08
N ALA A 88 -3.29 2.53 16.52
CA ALA A 88 -3.90 1.45 17.29
C ALA A 88 -2.90 0.77 18.22
N ALA A 89 -1.69 0.45 17.73
CA ALA A 89 -0.63 -0.16 18.55
C ALA A 89 -0.16 0.78 19.68
N GLN A 90 -0.06 2.09 19.42
CA GLN A 90 0.21 3.09 20.44
C GLN A 90 -0.88 3.15 21.50
N GLN A 91 -2.15 3.23 21.09
CA GLN A 91 -3.29 3.26 22.02
C GLN A 91 -3.32 2.02 22.91
N VAL A 92 -3.13 0.83 22.34
CA VAL A 92 -3.08 -0.43 23.10
C VAL A 92 -1.94 -0.42 24.11
N ARG A 93 -0.73 -0.01 23.70
CA ARG A 93 0.40 0.10 24.64
C ARG A 93 0.10 1.10 25.77
N HIS A 94 -0.51 2.23 25.45
CA HIS A 94 -0.90 3.24 26.44
C HIS A 94 -1.97 2.75 27.42
N ALA A 95 -2.88 1.88 26.99
CA ALA A 95 -3.81 1.23 27.89
C ALA A 95 -3.08 0.22 28.78
N LEU A 96 -2.27 -0.67 28.19
CA LEU A 96 -1.57 -1.73 28.92
C LEU A 96 -0.56 -1.21 29.95
N ILE A 97 0.08 -0.07 29.70
CA ILE A 97 1.04 0.52 30.65
C ILE A 97 0.37 0.96 31.96
N GLN A 98 -0.95 1.17 31.96
CA GLN A 98 -1.71 1.46 33.17
C GLN A 98 -1.90 0.20 34.02
N ASP A 99 -2.01 -0.97 33.38
CA ASP A 99 -2.28 -2.25 34.03
C ASP A 99 -1.00 -3.05 34.34
N GLY A 100 0.15 -2.69 33.78
CA GLY A 100 1.42 -3.38 34.03
C GLY A 100 2.48 -3.19 32.95
N PRO A 101 3.52 -4.05 32.90
CA PRO A 101 4.52 -4.00 31.85
C PRO A 101 3.86 -4.24 30.48
N ALA A 102 4.07 -3.31 29.54
CA ALA A 102 3.47 -3.35 28.21
C ALA A 102 4.52 -3.63 27.12
N PRO A 103 4.19 -4.44 26.10
CA PRO A 103 5.07 -4.67 24.95
C PRO A 103 5.29 -3.38 24.15
N SER A 104 6.41 -3.32 23.43
CA SER A 104 6.73 -2.16 22.58
C SER A 104 5.79 -2.08 21.38
N VAL A 105 5.54 -0.87 20.88
CA VAL A 105 4.69 -0.63 19.69
C VAL A 105 5.20 -1.41 18.49
N SER A 106 6.52 -1.40 18.27
CA SER A 106 7.17 -2.16 17.20
C SER A 106 6.89 -3.65 17.31
N ARG A 107 6.89 -4.23 18.51
CA ARG A 107 6.62 -5.66 18.69
C ARG A 107 5.15 -6.01 18.45
N ILE A 108 4.24 -5.13 18.87
CA ILE A 108 2.80 -5.28 18.56
C ILE A 108 2.58 -5.24 17.04
N LEU A 109 3.23 -4.31 16.33
CA LEU A 109 3.15 -4.19 14.87
C LEU A 109 3.76 -5.41 14.16
N GLU A 110 4.92 -5.88 14.59
CA GLU A 110 5.55 -7.10 14.06
C GLU A 110 4.63 -8.31 14.18
N GLU A 111 3.95 -8.46 15.33
CA GLU A 111 3.00 -9.56 15.53
C GLU A 111 1.79 -9.44 14.60
N MET A 112 1.34 -8.22 14.33
CA MET A 112 0.33 -7.92 13.29
C MET A 112 0.85 -8.12 11.85
N GLY A 113 2.10 -8.54 11.66
CA GLY A 113 2.72 -8.68 10.34
C GLY A 113 3.02 -7.35 9.68
N ARG A 114 3.33 -6.32 10.47
CA ARG A 114 3.63 -4.96 10.00
C ARG A 114 5.02 -4.50 10.46
N ASP A 115 5.64 -3.63 9.67
CA ASP A 115 6.91 -2.99 10.01
C ASP A 115 6.72 -1.91 11.08
N SER A 116 7.84 -1.35 11.56
CA SER A 116 7.82 -0.28 12.56
C SER A 116 7.06 0.98 12.12
N GLY A 117 6.84 1.17 10.81
CA GLY A 117 6.05 2.26 10.25
C GLY A 117 4.59 1.91 10.02
N GLY A 118 4.16 0.69 10.41
CA GLY A 118 2.80 0.20 10.22
C GLY A 118 2.54 -0.43 8.85
N TYR A 119 3.51 -0.50 7.94
CA TYR A 119 3.28 -1.09 6.62
C TYR A 119 3.31 -2.63 6.70
N PRO A 120 2.51 -3.34 5.90
CA PRO A 120 2.55 -4.80 5.91
C PRO A 120 3.90 -5.38 5.47
N LEU A 121 4.28 -6.49 6.09
CA LEU A 121 5.49 -7.27 5.78
C LEU A 121 5.13 -8.44 4.86
N GLY A 122 5.95 -8.69 3.82
CA GLY A 122 5.82 -9.87 2.97
C GLY A 122 4.44 -10.02 2.31
N ASP A 123 3.74 -11.11 2.65
CA ASP A 123 2.43 -11.49 2.09
C ASP A 123 1.25 -10.60 2.53
N GLY A 124 1.45 -9.67 3.47
CA GLY A 124 0.40 -8.77 3.95
C GLY A 124 0.31 -8.70 5.48
N PRO A 125 -0.55 -7.83 6.03
CA PRO A 125 -0.79 -7.80 7.46
C PRO A 125 -1.55 -9.06 7.88
N LYS A 126 -1.25 -9.60 9.06
CA LYS A 126 -2.05 -10.69 9.64
C LYS A 126 -3.43 -10.14 10.01
N GLU A 127 -4.47 -10.99 10.01
CA GLU A 127 -5.80 -10.65 10.55
C GLU A 127 -5.80 -10.62 12.09
N LEU A 128 -4.84 -9.91 12.67
CA LEU A 128 -4.67 -9.72 14.11
C LEU A 128 -4.85 -8.24 14.45
N SER A 129 -5.74 -7.96 15.38
CA SER A 129 -5.87 -6.61 15.94
C SER A 129 -4.68 -6.29 16.87
N ALA A 130 -4.37 -5.00 17.02
CA ALA A 130 -3.32 -4.54 17.95
C ALA A 130 -3.52 -5.06 19.38
N HIS A 131 -4.77 -5.16 19.83
CA HIS A 131 -5.11 -5.67 21.16
C HIS A 131 -4.83 -7.17 21.28
N GLN A 132 -5.22 -7.97 20.29
CA GLN A 132 -4.93 -9.42 20.28
C GLN A 132 -3.42 -9.67 20.19
N ALA A 133 -2.73 -8.96 19.32
CA ALA A 133 -1.27 -9.02 19.18
C ALA A 133 -0.57 -8.70 20.52
N ALA A 134 -0.96 -7.62 21.19
CA ALA A 134 -0.38 -7.25 22.47
C ALA A 134 -0.66 -8.28 23.58
N ARG A 135 -1.87 -8.87 23.62
CA ARG A 135 -2.19 -9.93 24.58
C ARG A 135 -1.42 -11.23 24.32
N GLN A 136 -1.20 -11.59 23.06
CA GLN A 136 -0.37 -12.74 22.71
C GLN A 136 1.06 -12.55 23.23
N LEU A 137 1.66 -11.38 22.99
CA LEU A 137 3.01 -11.06 23.48
C LEU A 137 3.13 -11.10 25.01
N LEU A 138 2.08 -10.67 25.73
CA LEU A 138 2.03 -10.77 27.19
C LEU A 138 1.88 -12.21 27.69
N THR A 139 1.29 -13.10 26.90
CA THR A 139 1.14 -14.52 27.27
C THR A 139 2.41 -15.31 26.92
N ASP A 140 3.04 -14.98 25.79
CA ASP A 140 4.29 -15.58 25.30
C ASP A 140 5.52 -15.14 26.12
N GLY A 141 5.47 -13.95 26.74
CA GLY A 141 6.47 -13.50 27.72
C GLY A 141 6.35 -14.16 29.11
N VAL A 142 5.44 -15.11 29.27
CA VAL A 142 5.26 -15.95 30.47
C VAL A 142 5.65 -17.39 30.10
N GLU A 143 6.87 -17.58 29.59
CA GLU A 143 7.51 -18.89 29.66
C GLU A 143 8.23 -18.99 31.01
N VAL A 144 7.68 -19.84 31.88
CA VAL A 144 8.26 -20.27 33.18
C VAL A 144 9.42 -21.23 32.95
#